data_AF-A0AAD3DT14-F1
#
_entry.id   AF-A0AAD3DT14-F1
#
_cell.length_a   1.000
_cell.length_b   1.000
_cell.length_c   1.000
_cell.angle_alpha   90.00
_cell.angle_beta   90.00
_cell.angle_gamma   90.00
#
_symmetry.space_group_name_H-M   'P 1'
#
loop_
_entity.id
_entity.type
_entity.pdbx_description
1 polymer ?
#
loop_
_entity_poly.entity_id
_entity_poly.type
_entity_poly.pdbx_seq_one_letter_code
_entity_poly.pdbx_strand_id
1 'polypeptide(L)'
;QRYFLTQIREWFVECGPEGQVAINIRTDVSLYRLLRPLDRYAPWYRLVCRCAHVAAQVLAWLEGQQRAAKLGFGEVVARLAALPQGHRAHVGSKAAVVERFIVVHGQVILNMIQRHWKPAVRQCGFGKELRTRLAQRRHIKLKQRRAAGGAR
;
A
#
# COMPACT_ATOMS: atom_id res chain seq x y z
N GLN A 1 -29.80 -5.15 5.68
CA GLN A 1 -29.54 -6.37 6.48
C GLN A 1 -28.10 -6.34 6.98
N ARG A 2 -27.83 -6.68 8.25
CA ARG A 2 -26.48 -6.77 8.81
C ARG A 2 -26.11 -8.25 8.95
N TYR A 3 -25.01 -8.66 8.34
CA TYR A 3 -24.47 -10.02 8.48
C TYR A 3 -23.27 -9.97 9.42
N PHE A 4 -23.33 -10.74 10.50
CA PHE A 4 -22.19 -10.95 11.39
C PHE A 4 -21.35 -12.09 10.82
N LEU A 5 -20.38 -11.75 9.99
CA LEU A 5 -19.43 -12.71 9.44
C LEU A 5 -18.42 -13.14 10.51
N THR A 6 -17.85 -14.34 10.34
CA THR A 6 -16.78 -14.84 11.20
C THR A 6 -15.50 -14.00 11.06
N GLN A 7 -14.51 -14.26 11.92
CA GLN A 7 -13.26 -13.51 11.95
C GLN A 7 -12.56 -13.49 10.59
N ILE A 8 -12.02 -12.32 10.22
CA ILE A 8 -11.16 -12.18 9.04
C ILE A 8 -9.85 -12.95 9.28
N ARG A 9 -9.62 -13.99 8.49
CA ARG A 9 -8.37 -14.78 8.53
C ARG A 9 -7.29 -14.15 7.67
N GLU A 10 -7.68 -13.65 6.51
CA GLU A 10 -6.78 -13.01 5.56
C GLU A 10 -7.57 -12.01 4.72
N TRP A 11 -6.88 -11.00 4.20
CA TRP A 11 -7.44 -10.15 3.17
C TRP A 11 -6.36 -9.75 2.18
N PHE A 12 -6.79 -9.36 1.00
CA PHE A 12 -5.91 -8.87 -0.04
C PHE A 12 -6.62 -7.97 -1.03
N VAL A 13 -5.81 -7.30 -1.84
CA VAL A 13 -6.26 -6.35 -2.83
C VAL A 13 -5.83 -6.82 -4.20
N GLU A 14 -6.77 -6.80 -5.14
CA GLU A 14 -6.53 -7.02 -6.55
C GLU A 14 -6.77 -5.70 -7.30
N CYS A 15 -5.93 -5.44 -8.28
CA CYS A 15 -6.14 -4.35 -9.23
C CYS A 15 -6.30 -4.97 -10.62
N GLY A 16 -7.47 -4.79 -11.22
CA GLY A 16 -7.76 -5.22 -12.58
C GLY A 16 -6.99 -4.38 -13.62
N PRO A 17 -6.97 -4.83 -14.88
CA PRO A 17 -6.25 -4.18 -15.97
C PRO A 17 -6.73 -2.74 -16.24
N GLU A 18 -8.02 -2.46 -16.08
CA GLU A 18 -8.58 -1.10 -16.23
C GLU A 18 -8.54 -0.31 -14.91
N GLY A 19 -7.79 -0.79 -13.92
CA GLY A 19 -7.58 -0.15 -12.62
C GLY A 19 -8.75 -0.26 -11.64
N GLN A 20 -9.68 -1.22 -11.84
CA GLN A 20 -10.68 -1.55 -10.84
C GLN A 20 -10.00 -2.20 -9.62
N VAL A 21 -10.29 -1.69 -8.42
CA VAL A 21 -9.72 -2.22 -7.18
C VAL A 21 -10.76 -3.05 -6.45
N ALA A 22 -10.45 -4.32 -6.22
CA ALA A 22 -11.28 -5.22 -5.43
C ALA A 22 -10.56 -5.64 -4.17
N ILE A 23 -11.29 -5.60 -3.05
CA ILE A 23 -10.80 -6.11 -1.76
C ILE A 23 -11.42 -7.48 -1.57
N ASN A 24 -10.59 -8.49 -1.37
CA ASN A 24 -11.01 -9.85 -1.09
C ASN A 24 -10.74 -10.18 0.39
N ILE A 25 -11.73 -10.71 1.08
CA ILE A 25 -11.67 -11.07 2.50
C ILE A 25 -11.94 -12.56 2.66
N ARG A 26 -11.00 -13.28 3.26
CA ARG A 26 -11.13 -14.70 3.59
C ARG A 26 -11.55 -14.85 5.04
N THR A 27 -12.61 -15.63 5.24
CA THR A 27 -13.14 -16.05 6.54
C THR A 27 -13.02 -17.57 6.66
N ASP A 28 -13.44 -18.13 7.79
CA ASP A 28 -13.54 -19.59 7.97
C ASP A 28 -14.56 -20.26 7.04
N VAL A 29 -15.53 -19.49 6.55
CA VAL A 29 -16.67 -20.01 5.76
C VAL A 29 -16.42 -19.84 4.26
N SER A 30 -15.92 -18.68 3.84
CA SER A 30 -15.79 -18.36 2.43
C SER A 30 -14.84 -17.18 2.15
N LEU A 31 -14.62 -16.93 0.85
CA LEU A 31 -13.93 -15.77 0.30
C LEU A 31 -14.95 -14.76 -0.24
N TYR A 32 -14.94 -13.55 0.30
CA TYR A 32 -15.84 -12.48 -0.09
C TYR A 32 -15.10 -11.41 -0.90
N ARG A 33 -15.61 -11.09 -2.09
CA ARG A 33 -15.17 -9.93 -2.88
C ARG A 33 -16.03 -8.73 -2.53
N LEU A 34 -15.43 -7.69 -1.96
CA LEU A 34 -16.13 -6.45 -1.64
C LEU A 34 -16.39 -5.64 -2.92
N LEU A 35 -17.64 -5.18 -3.07
CA LEU A 35 -18.09 -4.39 -4.21
C LEU A 35 -18.09 -2.90 -3.86
N ARG A 36 -19.21 -2.39 -3.31
CA ARG A 36 -19.37 -0.98 -2.95
C ARG A 36 -19.26 -0.80 -1.43
N PRO A 37 -18.41 0.12 -0.93
CA PRO A 37 -18.38 0.43 0.48
C PRO A 37 -19.64 1.21 0.89
N LEU A 38 -20.11 1.01 2.13
CA LEU A 38 -21.03 1.96 2.75
C LEU A 38 -20.34 3.32 2.94
N ASP A 39 -21.10 4.42 2.95
CA ASP A 39 -20.56 5.79 2.99
C ASP A 39 -19.59 6.03 4.15
N ARG A 40 -19.89 5.49 5.33
CA ARG A 40 -19.00 5.57 6.50
C ARG A 40 -17.63 4.93 6.27
N TYR A 41 -17.53 3.94 5.38
CA TYR A 41 -16.27 3.27 5.04
C TYR A 41 -15.57 3.84 3.80
N ALA A 42 -16.23 4.76 3.07
CA ALA A 42 -15.67 5.35 1.86
C ALA A 42 -14.28 6.00 2.05
N PRO A 43 -13.95 6.66 3.18
CA PRO A 43 -12.61 7.19 3.40
C PRO A 43 -11.52 6.11 3.43
N TRP A 44 -11.77 4.99 4.13
CA TRP A 44 -10.81 3.88 4.21
C TRP A 44 -10.70 3.14 2.87
N TYR A 45 -11.82 2.92 2.19
CA TYR A 45 -11.81 2.30 0.85
C TYR A 45 -10.99 3.14 -0.14
N ARG A 46 -11.20 4.46 -0.18
CA ARG A 46 -10.43 5.37 -1.05
C ARG A 46 -8.93 5.33 -0.77
N LEU A 47 -8.52 5.15 0.48
CA LEU A 47 -7.11 5.01 0.83
C LEU A 47 -6.54 3.70 0.28
N VAL A 48 -7.27 2.58 0.43
CA VAL A 48 -6.86 1.28 -0.14
C VAL A 48 -6.76 1.36 -1.67
N CYS A 49 -7.71 2.02 -2.34
CA CYS A 49 -7.64 2.25 -3.78
C CYS A 49 -6.36 3.00 -4.19
N ARG A 50 -6.03 4.10 -3.50
CA ARG A 50 -4.78 4.83 -3.75
C ARG A 50 -3.55 3.94 -3.57
N CYS A 51 -3.52 3.13 -2.51
CA CYS A 51 -2.42 2.19 -2.29
C CYS A 51 -2.33 1.15 -3.42
N ALA A 52 -3.47 0.66 -3.90
CA ALA A 52 -3.55 -0.32 -4.96
C ALA A 52 -3.07 0.23 -6.30
N HIS A 53 -3.45 1.46 -6.64
CA HIS A 53 -2.97 2.13 -7.84
C HIS A 53 -1.46 2.39 -7.79
N VAL A 54 -0.93 2.80 -6.64
CA VAL A 54 0.53 2.92 -6.44
C VAL A 54 1.22 1.57 -6.61
N ALA A 55 0.71 0.50 -5.99
CA ALA A 55 1.29 -0.82 -6.10
C ALA A 55 1.23 -1.36 -7.54
N ALA A 56 0.11 -1.16 -8.24
CA ALA A 56 -0.05 -1.54 -9.65
C ALA A 56 0.96 -0.81 -10.55
N GLN A 57 1.17 0.49 -10.32
CA GLN A 57 2.16 1.27 -11.07
C GLN A 57 3.59 0.79 -10.81
N VAL A 58 3.92 0.47 -9.56
CA VAL A 58 5.23 -0.09 -9.20
C VAL A 58 5.41 -1.46 -9.82
N LEU A 59 4.38 -2.31 -9.82
CA LEU A 59 4.41 -3.61 -10.50
C LEU A 59 4.67 -3.45 -11.99
N ALA A 60 3.96 -2.56 -12.68
CA ALA A 60 4.18 -2.29 -14.09
C ALA A 60 5.64 -1.87 -14.39
N TRP A 61 6.25 -1.04 -13.53
CA TRP A 61 7.67 -0.70 -13.67
C TRP A 61 8.59 -1.88 -13.38
N LEU A 62 8.29 -2.72 -12.40
CA LEU A 62 9.08 -3.91 -12.09
C LEU A 62 9.04 -4.94 -13.23
N GLU A 63 7.90 -5.06 -13.91
CA GLU A 63 7.74 -5.95 -15.05
C GLU A 63 8.43 -5.43 -16.31
N GLY A 64 8.46 -4.11 -16.51
CA GLY A 64 9.19 -3.48 -17.61
C GLY A 64 10.71 -3.50 -17.46
N GLN A 65 11.23 -3.88 -16.29
CA GLN A 65 12.67 -3.99 -16.05
C GLN A 65 13.20 -5.39 -16.39
N GLN A 66 14.28 -5.45 -17.18
CA GLN A 66 15.03 -6.69 -17.45
C GLN A 66 15.48 -7.40 -16.16
N ARG A 67 15.80 -6.63 -15.11
CA ARG A 67 16.08 -7.16 -13.76
C ARG A 67 15.29 -6.35 -12.73
N ALA A 68 14.17 -6.91 -12.23
CA ALA A 68 13.33 -6.31 -11.19
C ALA A 68 14.11 -5.93 -9.91
N ALA A 69 15.26 -6.56 -9.65
CA ALA A 69 16.15 -6.23 -8.53
C ALA A 69 16.82 -4.84 -8.66
N LYS A 70 16.92 -4.27 -9.87
CA LYS A 70 17.58 -2.97 -10.10
C LYS A 70 16.71 -1.77 -9.71
N LEU A 71 15.39 -1.92 -9.68
CA LEU A 71 14.50 -0.81 -9.35
C LEU A 71 14.55 -0.54 -7.83
N GLY A 72 15.28 0.52 -7.46
CA GLY A 72 15.50 0.93 -6.08
C GLY A 72 14.36 1.77 -5.50
N PHE A 73 14.35 1.95 -4.18
CA PHE A 73 13.29 2.71 -3.50
C PHE A 73 13.29 4.19 -3.90
N GLY A 74 14.46 4.85 -3.91
CA GLY A 74 14.57 6.26 -4.29
C GLY A 74 14.11 6.52 -5.73
N GLU A 75 14.41 5.60 -6.64
CA GLU A 75 13.97 5.70 -8.04
C GLU A 75 12.43 5.57 -8.15
N VAL A 76 11.82 4.65 -7.41
CA VAL A 76 10.35 4.52 -7.36
C VAL A 76 9.70 5.80 -6.82
N VAL A 77 10.26 6.38 -5.75
CA VAL A 77 9.76 7.64 -5.17
C VAL A 77 9.85 8.78 -6.18
N ALA A 78 10.99 8.90 -6.87
CA ALA A 78 11.18 9.94 -7.89
C ALA A 78 10.19 9.78 -9.06
N ARG A 79 10.03 8.55 -9.57
CA ARG A 79 9.08 8.25 -10.66
C ARG A 79 7.63 8.53 -10.25
N LEU A 80 7.23 8.18 -9.02
CA LEU A 80 5.89 8.45 -8.51
C LEU A 80 5.64 9.95 -8.29
N ALA A 81 6.65 10.70 -7.84
CA ALA A 81 6.56 12.16 -7.70
C ALA A 81 6.46 12.88 -9.04
N ALA A 82 7.02 12.30 -10.10
CA ALA A 82 6.96 12.83 -11.47
C ALA A 82 5.64 12.52 -12.21
N LEU A 83 4.75 11.69 -11.64
CA LEU A 83 3.47 11.39 -12.28
C LEU A 83 2.57 12.64 -12.39
N PRO A 84 1.83 12.83 -13.49
CA PRO A 84 0.91 13.95 -13.62
C PRO A 84 -0.25 13.83 -12.63
N GLN A 85 -0.82 14.95 -12.20
CA GLN A 85 -1.88 14.99 -11.18
C GLN A 85 -3.14 14.18 -11.54
N GLY A 86 -3.42 14.00 -12.83
CA GLY A 86 -4.51 13.16 -13.32
C GLY A 86 -4.23 11.65 -13.31
N HIS A 87 -2.99 11.24 -13.01
CA HIS A 87 -2.63 9.83 -12.97
C HIS A 87 -3.18 9.15 -11.71
N ARG A 88 -3.75 7.94 -11.84
CA ARG A 88 -4.40 7.23 -10.72
C ARG A 88 -3.45 6.91 -9.55
N ALA A 89 -2.18 6.66 -9.85
CA ALA A 89 -1.13 6.44 -8.87
C ALA A 89 -0.47 7.73 -8.35
N HIS A 90 -0.94 8.92 -8.75
CA HIS A 90 -0.40 10.18 -8.26
C HIS A 90 -0.75 10.39 -6.79
N VAL A 91 0.27 10.60 -5.97
CA VAL A 91 0.14 10.85 -4.52
C VAL A 91 0.48 12.30 -4.18
N GLY A 92 1.42 12.88 -4.90
CA GLY A 92 1.86 14.27 -4.76
C GLY A 92 3.18 14.50 -5.50
N SER A 93 3.47 15.75 -5.83
CA SER A 93 4.65 16.10 -6.65
C SER A 93 5.97 16.18 -5.88
N LYS A 94 5.93 16.13 -4.54
CA LYS A 94 7.12 16.22 -3.68
C LYS A 94 7.56 14.81 -3.26
N ALA A 95 8.82 14.48 -3.53
CA ALA A 95 9.42 13.18 -3.16
C ALA A 95 9.20 12.80 -1.68
N ALA A 96 9.37 13.76 -0.75
CA ALA A 96 9.16 13.53 0.68
C ALA A 96 7.70 13.14 1.03
N VAL A 97 6.71 13.66 0.31
CA VAL A 97 5.29 13.32 0.52
C VAL A 97 5.02 11.91 0.02
N VAL A 98 5.54 11.58 -1.16
CA VAL A 98 5.42 10.25 -1.78
C VAL A 98 6.11 9.19 -0.92
N GLU A 99 7.34 9.43 -0.49
CA GLU A 99 8.08 8.55 0.40
C GLU A 99 7.30 8.28 1.69
N ARG A 100 6.81 9.33 2.35
CA ARG A 100 6.00 9.20 3.56
C ARG A 100 4.78 8.33 3.31
N PHE A 101 4.06 8.56 2.21
CA PHE A 101 2.88 7.77 1.85
C PHE A 101 3.23 6.29 1.67
N ILE A 102 4.27 5.98 0.87
CA ILE A 102 4.69 4.59 0.61
C ILE A 102 5.08 3.90 1.91
N VAL A 103 5.84 4.55 2.79
CA VAL A 103 6.27 3.93 4.05
C VAL A 103 5.10 3.76 5.02
N VAL A 104 4.17 4.71 5.12
CA VAL A 104 2.99 4.59 6.00
C VAL A 104 2.08 3.44 5.53
N HIS A 105 1.86 3.33 4.22
CA HIS A 105 0.92 2.36 3.65
C HIS A 105 1.61 1.13 3.05
N GLY A 106 2.88 0.92 3.39
CA GLY A 106 3.74 -0.07 2.75
C GLY A 106 3.25 -1.50 2.92
N GLN A 107 2.52 -1.82 4.00
CA GLN A 107 1.97 -3.14 4.21
C GLN A 107 0.96 -3.55 3.11
N VAL A 108 0.13 -2.61 2.64
CA VAL A 108 -0.84 -2.87 1.57
C VAL A 108 -0.12 -3.03 0.22
N ILE A 109 0.86 -2.16 -0.03
CA ILE A 109 1.68 -2.20 -1.26
C ILE A 109 2.47 -3.52 -1.35
N LEU A 110 3.09 -3.94 -0.24
CA LEU A 110 3.83 -5.20 -0.16
C LEU A 110 2.93 -6.42 -0.35
N ASN A 111 1.71 -6.40 0.19
CA ASN A 111 0.76 -7.50 0.02
C ASN A 111 0.48 -7.78 -1.47
N MET A 112 0.29 -6.73 -2.27
CA MET A 112 0.11 -6.87 -3.72
C MET A 112 1.37 -7.37 -4.42
N ILE A 113 2.55 -6.84 -4.07
CA ILE A 113 3.83 -7.29 -4.65
C ILE A 113 4.11 -8.76 -4.34
N GLN A 114 3.81 -9.22 -3.11
CA GLN A 114 4.04 -10.59 -2.67
C GLN A 114 3.14 -11.62 -3.35
N ARG A 115 1.98 -11.18 -3.88
CA ARG A 115 1.04 -12.02 -4.64
C ARG A 115 1.40 -12.17 -6.11
N HIS A 116 2.41 -11.44 -6.57
CA HIS A 116 2.86 -11.55 -7.95
C HIS A 116 3.42 -12.94 -8.25
N TRP A 117 3.10 -13.49 -9.44
CA TRP A 117 3.51 -14.84 -9.82
C TRP A 117 5.03 -14.98 -10.02
N LYS A 118 5.69 -13.95 -10.58
CA LYS A 118 7.16 -13.91 -10.78
C LYS A 118 7.92 -13.80 -9.44
N PRO A 119 8.77 -14.78 -9.05
CA PRO A 119 9.59 -14.70 -7.84
C PRO A 119 10.52 -13.49 -7.80
N ALA A 120 11.09 -13.10 -8.95
CA ALA A 120 11.96 -11.93 -9.06
C ALA A 120 11.26 -10.62 -8.68
N VAL A 121 9.97 -10.48 -8.97
CA VAL A 121 9.15 -9.32 -8.58
C VAL A 121 8.87 -9.35 -7.08
N ARG A 122 8.52 -10.52 -6.52
CA ARG A 122 8.31 -10.70 -5.07
C ARG A 122 9.56 -10.34 -4.24
N GLN A 123 10.75 -10.56 -4.81
CA GLN A 123 12.05 -10.32 -4.18
C GLN A 123 12.76 -9.05 -4.70
N CYS A 124 12.04 -8.12 -5.33
CA CYS A 124 12.60 -6.88 -5.88
C CYS A 124 13.31 -6.01 -4.83
N GLY A 125 14.23 -5.15 -5.31
CA GLY A 125 15.00 -4.22 -4.46
C GLY A 125 14.10 -3.28 -3.68
N PHE A 126 13.13 -2.66 -4.37
CA PHE A 126 12.08 -1.86 -3.76
C PHE A 126 11.37 -2.57 -2.59
N GLY A 127 10.91 -3.81 -2.80
CA GLY A 127 10.18 -4.57 -1.79
C GLY A 127 11.02 -4.92 -0.57
N LYS A 128 12.31 -5.20 -0.76
CA LYS A 128 13.27 -5.43 0.34
C LYS A 128 13.46 -4.16 1.17
N GLU A 129 13.73 -3.03 0.53
CA GLU A 129 13.96 -1.76 1.23
C GLU A 129 12.70 -1.24 1.93
N LEU A 130 11.52 -1.40 1.32
CA LEU A 130 10.24 -1.04 1.94
C LEU A 130 9.99 -1.83 3.24
N ARG A 131 10.32 -3.13 3.28
CA ARG A 131 10.23 -3.93 4.51
C ARG A 131 11.16 -3.39 5.60
N THR A 132 12.40 -3.04 5.26
CA THR A 132 13.35 -2.44 6.20
C THR A 132 12.84 -1.12 6.77
N ARG A 133 12.32 -0.22 5.93
CA ARG A 133 11.77 1.07 6.34
C ARG A 133 10.50 0.92 7.21
N LEU A 134 9.63 -0.04 6.88
CA LEU A 134 8.47 -0.38 7.70
C LEU A 134 8.87 -0.89 9.09
N ALA A 135 9.88 -1.75 9.17
CA ALA A 135 10.41 -2.24 10.45
C ALA A 135 10.97 -1.08 11.28
N GLN A 136 11.81 -0.22 10.69
CA GLN A 136 12.34 0.97 11.36
C GLN A 136 11.23 1.88 11.90
N ARG A 137 10.13 2.06 11.17
CA ARG A 137 8.96 2.82 11.65
C ARG A 137 8.25 2.16 12.82
N ARG A 138 8.10 0.83 12.81
CA ARG A 138 7.49 0.08 13.93
C ARG A 138 8.28 0.22 15.22
N HIS A 139 9.58 0.52 15.13
CA HIS A 139 10.46 0.76 16.29
C HIS A 139 10.42 2.21 16.83
N ILE A 140 9.57 3.09 16.29
CA ILE A 140 9.37 4.43 16.89
C ILE A 140 8.48 4.27 18.13
N LYS A 141 9.10 4.18 19.31
CA LYS A 141 8.40 4.39 20.59
C LYS A 141 7.67 5.72 20.50
N LEU A 142 6.35 5.74 20.73
CA LEU A 142 5.60 6.96 21.00
C LEU A 142 6.30 7.66 22.18
N LYS A 143 7.07 8.72 21.91
CA LYS A 143 7.52 9.61 22.98
C LYS A 143 6.24 10.20 23.55
N GLN A 144 5.88 9.80 24.78
CA GLN A 144 4.83 10.47 25.51
C GLN A 144 5.17 11.97 25.51
N ARG A 145 4.21 12.81 25.12
CA ARG A 145 4.30 14.24 25.40
C ARG A 145 4.47 14.33 26.91
N ARG A 146 5.61 14.82 27.40
CA ARG A 146 5.70 15.27 28.80
C ARG A 146 4.54 16.24 28.98
N ALA A 147 3.67 15.95 29.93
CA ALA A 147 2.68 16.93 30.39
C ALA A 147 3.47 18.21 30.63
N ALA A 148 3.06 19.29 29.96
CA ALA A 148 3.59 20.62 30.27
C ALA A 148 3.38 20.79 31.78
N GLY A 149 4.48 20.89 32.53
CA GLY A 149 4.43 21.12 33.96
C GLY A 149 3.61 22.38 34.19
N GLY A 150 2.41 22.21 34.74
CA GLY A 150 1.65 23.30 35.31
C GLY A 150 2.40 23.74 36.55
N ALA A 151 3.21 24.78 36.40
CA ALA A 151 3.64 25.59 37.53
C ALA A 151 2.45 26.43 37.97
N ARG A 152 1.93 26.12 39.15
CA ARG A 152 1.29 27.07 40.07
C ARG A 152 1.72 26.70 41.47
#